data_AF-A0A3P0XB23-F1
#
_entry.id   AF-A0A3P0XB23-F1
#
_cell.length_a   1.000
_cell.length_b   1.000
_cell.length_c   1.000
_cell.angle_alpha   90.00
_cell.angle_beta   90.00
_cell.angle_gamma   90.00
#
_symmetry.space_group_name_H-M   'P 1'
#
loop_
_entity.id
_entity.type
_entity.pdbx_description
1 polymer ?
#
loop_
_entity_poly.entity_id
_entity_poly.type
_entity_poly.pdbx_seq_one_letter_code
_entity_poly.pdbx_strand_id
1 'polypeptide(L)'
;MAPPDVTQGSLCTAPETASSAASPVAEEPAALFAESVAIMRRLRGPDGCSWDREQTPETIRKYTLEETYEVLDAIERKDSANLCEELGDMLLQVLFYAQMASEAGEFGIADVLSGLNRKLVRRHPHVFGAAAAEAAGNAAVLESAAEGIAPTQVLANWNAIKRMERQQKQTPGADAGVESRMAAVLRAQPALLEAQKLGSAAAKVGFDWPDATGLLAKIREEADEVEAEIAMAPGDGTGDLSASSSSASSTREMQLEVGDLLFVVSNLARHLHVNAEMALRDANAKFRSRFASMEQAEREGGAPLEQRSLDELEALWQQAKQRERLLAGLPGVGA
;
A
#
# COMPACT_ATOMS: atom_id res chain seq x y z
N MET A 1 -31.86 17.36 -33.80
CA MET A 1 -30.48 16.88 -34.01
C MET A 1 -30.00 16.38 -32.66
N ALA A 2 -30.04 15.06 -32.46
CA ALA A 2 -29.50 14.42 -31.26
C ALA A 2 -27.97 14.32 -31.39
N PRO A 3 -27.21 14.45 -30.29
CA PRO A 3 -25.77 14.21 -30.31
C PRO A 3 -25.47 12.71 -30.45
N PRO A 4 -24.32 12.33 -31.04
CA PRO A 4 -23.96 10.95 -31.21
C PRO A 4 -23.56 10.31 -29.89
N ASP A 5 -24.03 9.08 -29.73
CA ASP A 5 -23.72 8.13 -28.68
C ASP A 5 -22.25 7.70 -28.79
N VAL A 6 -21.46 7.96 -27.74
CA VAL A 6 -20.07 7.50 -27.64
C VAL A 6 -20.06 6.34 -26.66
N THR A 7 -20.25 5.13 -27.20
CA THR A 7 -19.97 3.90 -26.46
C THR A 7 -18.47 3.80 -26.21
N GLN A 8 -18.05 3.96 -24.96
CA GLN A 8 -16.71 3.61 -24.48
C GLN A 8 -16.49 2.11 -24.72
N GLY A 9 -15.62 1.78 -25.67
CA GLY A 9 -15.13 0.43 -25.88
C GLY A 9 -14.08 0.11 -24.81
N SER A 10 -14.34 -0.91 -23.99
CA SER A 10 -13.39 -1.44 -23.01
C SER A 10 -12.12 -1.95 -23.72
N LEU A 11 -10.95 -1.42 -23.32
CA LEU A 11 -9.65 -1.67 -23.96
C LEU A 11 -8.98 -2.99 -23.50
N CYS A 12 -9.48 -3.63 -22.45
CA CYS A 12 -8.99 -4.93 -21.97
C CYS A 12 -10.11 -5.98 -22.04
N THR A 13 -10.28 -6.64 -23.18
CA THR A 13 -11.16 -7.82 -23.28
C THR A 13 -10.36 -9.08 -22.98
N ALA A 14 -10.93 -9.98 -22.16
CA ALA A 14 -10.31 -11.26 -21.86
C ALA A 14 -10.22 -12.12 -23.13
N PRO A 15 -9.10 -12.84 -23.38
CA PRO A 15 -8.98 -13.67 -24.58
C PRO A 15 -9.92 -14.89 -24.49
N GLU A 16 -10.69 -15.12 -25.55
CA GLU A 16 -11.46 -16.36 -25.72
C GLU A 16 -10.53 -17.56 -25.82
N THR A 17 -10.85 -18.62 -25.08
CA THR A 17 -10.03 -19.83 -24.95
C THR A 17 -9.89 -20.57 -26.28
N ALA A 18 -8.67 -20.67 -26.81
CA ALA A 18 -8.33 -21.56 -27.93
C ALA A 18 -7.12 -22.46 -27.62
N SER A 19 -7.16 -23.65 -28.20
CA SER A 19 -6.45 -24.88 -27.83
C SER A 19 -4.96 -24.93 -28.19
N SER A 20 -4.24 -25.62 -27.31
CA SER A 20 -2.89 -26.23 -27.39
C SER A 20 -2.29 -26.46 -28.81
N ALA A 21 -1.31 -25.64 -29.15
CA ALA A 21 -0.11 -25.97 -29.93
C ALA A 21 1.01 -25.01 -29.47
N ALA A 22 2.28 -25.45 -29.47
CA ALA A 22 3.43 -24.78 -28.85
C ALA A 22 3.42 -23.23 -28.95
N SER A 23 3.42 -22.55 -27.79
CA SER A 23 2.90 -21.18 -27.61
C SER A 23 3.60 -20.06 -28.39
N PRO A 24 2.86 -19.34 -29.26
CA PRO A 24 3.18 -17.97 -29.70
C PRO A 24 3.06 -16.91 -28.57
N VAL A 25 2.54 -17.32 -27.41
CA VAL A 25 2.08 -16.46 -26.30
C VAL A 25 3.21 -15.67 -25.61
N ALA A 26 4.49 -16.08 -25.75
CA ALA A 26 5.61 -15.36 -25.14
C ALA A 26 6.17 -14.23 -26.03
N GLU A 27 5.99 -14.30 -27.36
CA GLU A 27 6.56 -13.32 -28.29
C GLU A 27 5.74 -12.02 -28.34
N GLU A 28 4.42 -12.11 -28.21
CA GLU A 28 3.53 -10.95 -28.27
C GLU A 28 3.72 -9.97 -27.09
N PRO A 29 3.73 -10.38 -25.80
CA PRO A 29 3.97 -9.46 -24.68
C PRO A 29 5.35 -8.81 -24.73
N ALA A 30 6.37 -9.54 -25.19
CA ALA A 30 7.71 -8.99 -25.35
C ALA A 30 7.75 -7.91 -26.45
N ALA A 31 7.04 -8.12 -27.56
CA ALA A 31 6.91 -7.15 -28.63
C ALA A 31 6.15 -5.89 -28.19
N LEU A 32 5.00 -6.06 -27.51
CA LEU A 32 4.20 -4.94 -26.98
C LEU A 32 4.99 -4.12 -25.95
N PHE A 33 5.72 -4.78 -25.05
CA PHE A 33 6.57 -4.09 -24.10
C PHE A 33 7.71 -3.31 -24.79
N ALA A 34 8.34 -3.91 -25.80
CA ALA A 34 9.37 -3.23 -26.59
C ALA A 34 8.80 -2.01 -27.34
N GLU A 35 7.56 -2.12 -27.83
CA GLU A 35 6.83 -1.00 -28.42
C GLU A 35 6.58 0.11 -27.39
N SER A 36 6.10 -0.19 -26.19
CA SER A 36 5.90 0.82 -25.13
C SER A 36 7.20 1.55 -24.76
N VAL A 37 8.32 0.82 -24.68
CA VAL A 37 9.65 1.42 -24.46
C VAL A 37 10.02 2.36 -25.60
N ALA A 38 9.75 1.97 -26.85
CA ALA A 38 10.04 2.80 -28.02
C ALA A 38 9.15 4.05 -28.08
N ILE A 39 7.87 3.93 -27.71
CA ILE A 39 6.93 5.05 -27.60
C ILE A 39 7.43 6.04 -26.56
N MET A 40 7.77 5.61 -25.35
CA MET A 40 8.30 6.49 -24.30
C MET A 40 9.56 7.24 -24.75
N ARG A 41 10.49 6.54 -25.41
CA ARG A 41 11.68 7.17 -26.01
C ARG A 41 11.32 8.22 -27.07
N ARG A 42 10.31 7.95 -27.91
CA ARG A 42 9.85 8.89 -28.95
C ARG A 42 9.19 10.12 -28.33
N LEU A 43 8.39 9.93 -27.28
CA LEU A 43 7.69 10.99 -26.54
C LEU A 43 8.69 11.94 -25.86
N ARG A 44 9.79 11.42 -25.31
CA ARG A 44 10.84 12.23 -24.67
C ARG A 44 12.00 12.64 -25.59
N GLY A 45 12.00 12.18 -26.84
CA GLY A 45 13.00 12.57 -27.85
C GLY A 45 12.90 14.04 -28.26
N PRO A 46 13.88 14.58 -29.02
CA PRO A 46 13.92 16.00 -29.41
C PRO A 46 12.64 16.53 -30.08
N ASP A 47 12.04 15.71 -30.95
CA ASP A 47 10.78 16.02 -31.67
C ASP A 47 9.54 15.46 -30.96
N GLY A 48 9.68 15.12 -29.67
CA GLY A 48 8.65 14.50 -28.84
C GLY A 48 7.66 15.50 -28.24
N CYS A 49 6.85 15.02 -27.31
CA CYS A 49 5.89 15.84 -26.58
C CYS A 49 6.63 16.79 -25.63
N SER A 50 6.31 18.09 -25.68
CA SER A 50 6.97 19.08 -24.82
C SER A 50 6.74 18.81 -23.34
N TRP A 51 5.53 18.38 -22.97
CA TRP A 51 5.21 18.05 -21.58
C TRP A 51 6.01 16.85 -21.09
N ASP A 52 6.08 15.76 -21.87
CA ASP A 52 6.81 14.55 -21.48
C ASP A 52 8.30 14.84 -21.29
N ARG A 53 8.90 15.68 -22.14
CA ARG A 53 10.32 16.07 -22.08
C ARG A 53 10.67 16.90 -20.84
N GLU A 54 9.75 17.75 -20.40
CA GLU A 54 9.95 18.63 -19.25
C GLU A 54 9.85 17.89 -17.90
N GLN A 55 9.34 16.65 -17.89
CA GLN A 55 9.21 15.88 -16.66
C GLN A 55 10.56 15.45 -16.10
N THR A 56 10.66 15.48 -14.77
CA THR A 56 11.79 15.00 -13.96
C THR A 56 11.30 13.95 -12.97
N PRO A 57 12.19 13.18 -12.31
CA PRO A 57 11.78 12.24 -11.28
C PRO A 57 10.93 12.89 -10.16
N GLU A 58 11.22 14.14 -9.81
CA GLU A 58 10.51 14.93 -8.81
C GLU A 58 9.10 15.34 -9.24
N THR A 59 8.87 15.57 -10.54
CA THR A 59 7.55 15.90 -11.07
C THR A 59 6.69 14.65 -11.24
N ILE A 60 7.30 13.51 -11.59
CA ILE A 60 6.60 12.24 -11.80
C ILE A 60 6.18 11.55 -10.50
N ARG A 61 6.91 11.74 -9.39
CA ARG A 61 6.67 11.02 -8.12
C ARG A 61 5.24 11.14 -7.57
N LYS A 62 4.52 12.24 -7.86
CA LYS A 62 3.13 12.41 -7.41
C LYS A 62 2.18 11.49 -8.19
N TYR A 63 2.39 11.34 -9.50
CA TYR A 63 1.61 10.44 -10.35
C TYR A 63 1.88 9.00 -9.94
N THR A 64 3.14 8.64 -9.64
CA THR A 64 3.46 7.31 -9.08
C THR A 64 2.70 7.00 -7.79
N LEU A 65 2.51 8.01 -6.94
CA LEU A 65 1.73 7.85 -5.72
C LEU A 65 0.24 7.69 -6.06
N GLU A 66 -0.30 8.54 -6.92
CA GLU A 66 -1.69 8.48 -7.41
C GLU A 66 -2.01 7.12 -8.02
N GLU A 67 -1.23 6.64 -9.01
CA GLU A 67 -1.45 5.32 -9.63
C GLU A 67 -1.32 4.17 -8.64
N THR A 68 -0.49 4.33 -7.58
CA THR A 68 -0.43 3.32 -6.52
C THR A 68 -1.76 3.24 -5.77
N TYR A 69 -2.41 4.36 -5.52
CA TYR A 69 -3.72 4.39 -4.87
C TYR A 69 -4.84 3.90 -5.79
N GLU A 70 -4.80 4.22 -7.08
CA GLU A 70 -5.79 3.73 -8.05
C GLU A 70 -5.71 2.21 -8.26
N VAL A 71 -4.50 1.63 -8.37
CA VAL A 71 -4.32 0.17 -8.35
C VAL A 71 -4.94 -0.45 -7.10
N LEU A 72 -4.76 0.18 -5.93
CA LEU A 72 -5.32 -0.32 -4.69
C LEU A 72 -6.85 -0.18 -4.65
N ASP A 73 -7.43 0.93 -5.12
CA ASP A 73 -8.88 1.11 -5.23
C ASP A 73 -9.50 0.05 -6.15
N ALA A 74 -8.89 -0.21 -7.32
CA ALA A 74 -9.33 -1.24 -8.25
C ALA A 74 -9.34 -2.64 -7.61
N ILE A 75 -8.30 -2.98 -6.83
CA ILE A 75 -8.25 -4.24 -6.07
C ILE A 75 -9.35 -4.29 -5.00
N GLU A 76 -9.51 -3.22 -4.22
CA GLU A 76 -10.50 -3.13 -3.14
C GLU A 76 -11.94 -3.26 -3.67
N ARG A 77 -12.21 -2.68 -4.84
CA ARG A 77 -13.50 -2.74 -5.54
C ARG A 77 -13.71 -4.01 -6.36
N LYS A 78 -12.67 -4.85 -6.47
CA LYS A 78 -12.64 -6.05 -7.32
C LYS A 78 -12.93 -5.72 -8.80
N ASP A 79 -12.55 -4.53 -9.23
CA ASP A 79 -12.73 -4.07 -10.60
C ASP A 79 -11.55 -4.52 -11.47
N SER A 80 -11.72 -5.65 -12.14
CA SER A 80 -10.65 -6.25 -12.94
C SER A 80 -10.33 -5.45 -14.21
N ALA A 81 -11.31 -4.71 -14.73
CA ALA A 81 -11.11 -3.87 -15.91
C ALA A 81 -10.28 -2.65 -15.55
N ASN A 82 -10.66 -1.95 -14.47
CA ASN A 82 -9.88 -0.81 -13.97
C ASN A 82 -8.48 -1.27 -13.56
N LEU A 83 -8.35 -2.42 -12.87
CA LEU A 83 -7.04 -2.94 -12.49
C LEU A 83 -6.10 -3.15 -13.69
N CYS A 84 -6.61 -3.55 -14.86
CA CYS A 84 -5.82 -3.67 -16.09
C CYS A 84 -5.22 -2.32 -16.51
N GLU A 85 -6.06 -1.27 -16.48
CA GLU A 85 -5.71 0.11 -16.84
C GLU A 85 -4.68 0.68 -15.87
N GLU A 86 -4.95 0.62 -14.56
CA GLU A 86 -4.07 1.18 -13.53
C GLU A 86 -2.71 0.48 -13.46
N LEU A 87 -2.65 -0.82 -13.77
CA LEU A 87 -1.36 -1.53 -13.90
C LEU A 87 -0.56 -1.05 -15.12
N GLY A 88 -1.24 -0.63 -16.18
CA GLY A 88 -0.64 0.04 -17.33
C GLY A 88 -0.07 1.40 -16.96
N ASP A 89 -0.81 2.21 -16.20
CA ASP A 89 -0.36 3.52 -15.75
C ASP A 89 0.78 3.44 -14.73
N MET A 90 0.76 2.43 -13.85
CA MET A 90 1.90 2.10 -13.01
C MET A 90 3.14 1.74 -13.83
N LEU A 91 2.98 0.96 -14.91
CA LEU A 91 4.08 0.61 -15.81
C LEU A 91 4.61 1.84 -16.56
N LEU A 92 3.73 2.77 -16.96
CA LEU A 92 4.10 4.04 -17.57
C LEU A 92 5.07 4.83 -16.68
N GLN A 93 4.83 4.88 -15.36
CA GLN A 93 5.75 5.54 -14.43
C GLN A 93 7.15 4.89 -14.43
N VAL A 94 7.21 3.55 -14.43
CA VAL A 94 8.48 2.81 -14.51
C VAL A 94 9.24 3.14 -15.81
N LEU A 95 8.53 3.22 -16.94
CA LEU A 95 9.11 3.58 -18.22
C LEU A 95 9.63 5.02 -18.22
N PHE A 96 8.90 5.97 -17.63
CA PHE A 96 9.36 7.36 -17.45
C PHE A 96 10.69 7.42 -16.69
N TYR A 97 10.76 6.80 -15.51
CA TYR A 97 11.97 6.80 -14.69
C TYR A 97 13.15 6.15 -15.41
N ALA A 98 12.93 4.99 -16.05
CA ALA A 98 13.97 4.30 -16.79
C ALA A 98 14.47 5.09 -18.00
N GLN A 99 13.58 5.80 -18.69
CA GLN A 99 13.93 6.64 -19.84
C GLN A 99 14.71 7.90 -19.39
N MET A 100 14.29 8.57 -18.32
CA MET A 100 15.02 9.70 -17.72
C MET A 100 16.42 9.31 -17.23
N ALA A 101 16.54 8.19 -16.53
CA ALA A 101 17.82 7.67 -16.08
C ALA A 101 18.74 7.29 -17.26
N SER A 102 18.17 6.78 -18.35
CA SER A 102 18.91 6.46 -19.56
C SER A 102 19.42 7.73 -20.26
N GLU A 103 18.64 8.81 -20.27
CA GLU A 103 19.04 10.13 -20.80
C GLU A 103 20.21 10.72 -20.01
N ALA A 104 20.25 10.46 -18.70
CA ALA A 104 21.36 10.85 -17.82
C ALA A 104 22.59 9.93 -17.90
N GLY A 105 22.51 8.82 -18.65
CA GLY A 105 23.60 7.84 -18.76
C GLY A 105 23.81 6.98 -17.50
N GLU A 106 22.79 6.86 -16.64
CA GLU A 106 22.87 6.14 -15.37
C GLU A 106 22.47 4.66 -15.50
N PHE A 107 21.22 4.40 -15.88
CA PHE A 107 20.67 3.06 -16.14
C PHE A 107 19.46 3.15 -17.07
N GLY A 108 19.11 2.06 -17.75
CA GLY A 108 17.93 1.97 -18.60
C GLY A 108 16.95 0.88 -18.19
N ILE A 109 15.88 0.73 -18.97
CA ILE A 109 14.85 -0.30 -18.71
C ILE A 109 15.41 -1.72 -18.72
N ALA A 110 16.44 -1.98 -19.53
CA ALA A 110 17.14 -3.27 -19.56
C ALA A 110 17.83 -3.58 -18.21
N ASP A 111 18.42 -2.58 -17.56
CA ASP A 111 19.05 -2.72 -16.25
C ASP A 111 18.01 -2.97 -15.15
N VAL A 112 16.87 -2.28 -15.22
CA VAL A 112 15.73 -2.48 -14.32
C VAL A 112 15.23 -3.93 -14.41
N LEU A 113 14.96 -4.42 -15.62
CA LEU A 113 14.50 -5.80 -15.86
C LEU A 113 15.55 -6.84 -15.46
N SER A 114 16.82 -6.63 -15.81
CA SER A 114 17.93 -7.51 -15.43
C SER A 114 18.09 -7.57 -13.90
N GLY A 115 17.95 -6.42 -13.22
CA GLY A 115 17.93 -6.33 -11.76
C GLY A 115 16.75 -7.07 -11.13
N LEU A 116 15.54 -6.93 -11.70
CA LEU A 116 14.33 -7.64 -11.25
C LEU A 116 14.48 -9.15 -11.43
N ASN A 117 14.83 -9.62 -12.62
CA ASN A 117 14.95 -11.04 -12.96
C ASN A 117 15.97 -11.74 -12.06
N ARG A 118 17.18 -11.16 -11.91
CA ARG A 118 18.19 -11.70 -10.98
C ARG A 118 17.67 -11.74 -9.55
N LYS A 119 16.96 -10.69 -9.08
CA LYS A 119 16.39 -10.66 -7.73
C LYS A 119 15.33 -11.74 -7.52
N LEU A 120 14.47 -11.98 -8.51
CA LEU A 120 13.44 -13.03 -8.44
C LEU A 120 14.07 -14.42 -8.39
N VAL A 121 15.03 -14.72 -9.26
CA VAL A 121 15.75 -16.01 -9.25
C VAL A 121 16.51 -16.20 -7.94
N ARG A 122 17.31 -15.20 -7.54
CA ARG A 122 18.10 -15.22 -6.30
C ARG A 122 17.25 -15.53 -5.07
N ARG A 123 16.05 -14.95 -4.98
CA ARG A 123 15.19 -15.05 -3.79
C ARG A 123 14.26 -16.26 -3.78
N HIS A 124 14.23 -17.07 -4.85
CA HIS A 124 13.37 -18.26 -4.95
C HIS A 124 14.18 -19.53 -5.32
N PRO A 125 15.16 -19.95 -4.50
CA PRO A 125 15.92 -21.17 -4.76
C PRO A 125 15.07 -22.45 -4.75
N HIS A 126 13.92 -22.43 -4.09
CA HIS A 126 12.94 -23.52 -4.09
C HIS A 126 12.17 -23.65 -5.42
N VAL A 127 12.23 -22.63 -6.29
CA VAL A 127 11.59 -22.65 -7.62
C VAL A 127 12.65 -22.86 -8.71
N PHE A 128 13.77 -22.14 -8.63
CA PHE A 128 14.80 -22.12 -9.69
C PHE A 128 16.00 -23.05 -9.40
N GLY A 129 16.04 -23.68 -8.23
CA GLY A 129 17.16 -24.49 -7.76
C GLY A 129 18.31 -23.67 -7.18
N ALA A 130 19.12 -24.34 -6.36
CA ALA A 130 20.24 -23.71 -5.64
C ALA A 130 21.31 -23.13 -6.59
N ALA A 131 21.67 -23.86 -7.64
CA ALA A 131 22.71 -23.43 -8.59
C ALA A 131 22.32 -22.15 -9.36
N ALA A 132 21.07 -22.04 -9.81
CA ALA A 132 20.59 -20.83 -10.48
C ALA A 132 20.49 -19.64 -9.51
N ALA A 133 20.06 -19.88 -8.27
CA ALA A 133 20.01 -18.86 -7.25
C ALA A 133 21.42 -18.33 -6.90
N GLU A 134 22.41 -19.22 -6.76
CA GLU A 134 23.81 -18.87 -6.54
C GLU A 134 24.38 -18.05 -7.70
N ALA A 135 24.13 -18.47 -8.95
CA ALA A 135 24.51 -17.71 -10.14
C ALA A 135 23.84 -16.32 -10.21
N ALA A 136 22.64 -16.16 -9.64
CA ALA A 136 21.95 -14.88 -9.48
C ALA A 136 22.41 -14.06 -8.25
N GLY A 137 23.44 -14.53 -7.55
CA GLY A 137 24.08 -13.87 -6.40
C GLY A 137 23.50 -14.25 -5.04
N ASN A 138 22.86 -15.41 -4.90
CA ASN A 138 22.43 -15.92 -3.60
C ASN A 138 23.65 -16.46 -2.83
N ALA A 139 23.96 -15.87 -1.68
CA ALA A 139 25.02 -16.34 -0.78
C ALA A 139 24.47 -16.94 0.53
N ALA A 140 23.16 -17.12 0.64
CA ALA A 140 22.52 -17.63 1.84
C ALA A 140 22.55 -19.14 1.91
N VAL A 141 23.02 -19.68 3.04
CA VAL A 141 22.81 -21.09 3.41
C VAL A 141 21.36 -21.22 3.88
N LEU A 142 20.55 -21.98 3.15
CA LEU A 142 19.13 -22.17 3.44
C LEU A 142 18.88 -23.63 3.84
N GLU A 143 18.10 -23.83 4.91
CA GLU A 143 17.79 -25.16 5.45
C GLU A 143 16.98 -26.04 4.48
N SER A 144 16.28 -25.43 3.52
CA SER A 144 15.59 -26.17 2.47
C SER A 144 15.47 -25.33 1.20
N ALA A 145 16.19 -25.74 0.17
CA ALA A 145 15.95 -25.36 -1.23
C ALA A 145 15.05 -26.38 -1.95
N ALA A 146 14.39 -27.27 -1.20
CA ALA A 146 13.56 -28.33 -1.77
C ALA A 146 12.27 -27.77 -2.39
N GLU A 147 11.76 -28.48 -3.38
CA GLU A 147 10.43 -28.25 -3.93
C GLU A 147 9.35 -28.54 -2.87
N GLY A 148 8.26 -27.76 -2.88
CA GLY A 148 7.12 -27.99 -1.98
C GLY A 148 7.28 -27.48 -0.54
N ILE A 149 8.19 -26.55 -0.28
CA ILE A 149 8.31 -25.92 1.05
C ILE A 149 7.07 -25.09 1.41
N ALA A 150 6.71 -25.10 2.70
CA ALA A 150 5.57 -24.35 3.21
C ALA A 150 5.73 -22.83 2.96
N PRO A 151 4.63 -22.09 2.68
CA PRO A 151 4.68 -20.63 2.45
C PRO A 151 5.37 -19.84 3.58
N THR A 152 5.23 -20.29 4.83
CA THR A 152 5.91 -19.72 6.00
C THR A 152 7.44 -19.85 5.90
N GLN A 153 7.94 -21.00 5.43
CA GLN A 153 9.36 -21.23 5.19
C GLN A 153 9.87 -20.42 4.00
N VAL A 154 9.07 -20.26 2.93
CA VAL A 154 9.40 -19.38 1.81
C VAL A 154 9.64 -17.95 2.30
N LEU A 155 8.74 -17.44 3.14
CA LEU A 155 8.85 -16.09 3.71
C LEU A 155 10.08 -15.95 4.63
N ALA A 156 10.38 -16.97 5.44
CA ALA A 156 11.57 -16.99 6.29
C ALA A 156 12.87 -16.93 5.46
N ASN A 157 12.96 -17.76 4.41
CA ASN A 157 14.08 -17.78 3.46
C ASN A 157 14.23 -16.42 2.76
N TRP A 158 13.11 -15.84 2.31
CA TRP A 158 13.09 -14.51 1.67
C TRP A 158 13.65 -13.42 2.58
N ASN A 159 13.25 -13.44 3.85
CA ASN A 159 13.74 -12.50 4.86
C ASN A 159 15.23 -12.71 5.17
N ALA A 160 15.72 -13.96 5.20
CA ALA A 160 17.12 -14.26 5.38
C ALA A 160 17.99 -13.71 4.23
N ILE A 161 17.60 -13.97 2.98
CA ILE A 161 18.31 -13.47 1.79
C ILE A 161 18.33 -11.93 1.78
N LYS A 162 17.20 -11.27 2.09
CA LYS A 162 17.14 -9.81 2.23
C LYS A 162 18.10 -9.24 3.26
N ARG A 163 18.32 -9.93 4.39
CA ARG A 163 19.28 -9.48 5.42
C ARG A 163 20.71 -9.52 4.89
N MET A 164 21.09 -10.58 4.19
CA MET A 164 22.43 -10.71 3.61
C MET A 164 22.68 -9.67 2.51
N GLU A 165 21.70 -9.41 1.65
CA GLU A 165 21.79 -8.37 0.62
C GLU A 165 22.05 -6.98 1.23
N ARG A 166 21.48 -6.68 2.40
CA ARG A 166 21.73 -5.40 3.10
C ARG A 166 23.14 -5.32 3.66
N GLN A 167 23.67 -6.43 4.19
CA GLN A 167 25.04 -6.49 4.70
C GLN A 167 26.08 -6.33 3.58
N GLN A 168 25.84 -6.94 2.42
CA GLN A 168 26.73 -6.82 1.26
C GLN A 168 26.76 -5.42 0.63
N LYS A 169 25.68 -4.64 0.79
CA LYS A 169 25.60 -3.26 0.31
C LYS A 169 26.23 -2.22 1.25
N GLN A 170 26.66 -2.62 2.44
CA GLN A 170 27.43 -1.74 3.33
C GLN A 170 28.86 -1.66 2.81
N THR A 171 29.23 -0.52 2.21
CA THR A 171 30.58 -0.27 1.70
C THR A 171 31.58 -0.20 2.86
N PRO A 172 32.67 -0.99 2.88
CA PRO A 172 33.75 -0.78 3.84
C PRO A 172 34.46 0.54 3.50
N GLY A 173 34.26 1.58 4.32
CA GLY A 173 35.02 2.84 4.21
C GLY A 173 34.24 4.10 3.81
N ALA A 174 32.90 4.05 3.69
CA ALA A 174 32.12 5.28 3.78
C ALA A 174 32.06 5.72 5.26
N ASP A 175 32.35 6.98 5.56
CA ASP A 175 32.34 7.54 6.91
C ASP A 175 31.16 7.02 7.73
N ALA A 176 31.45 6.12 8.68
CA ALA A 176 30.48 5.60 9.62
C ALA A 176 30.19 6.66 10.69
N GLY A 177 29.68 7.82 10.27
CA GLY A 177 28.74 8.54 11.11
C GLY A 177 27.65 7.55 11.46
N VAL A 178 27.30 7.42 12.74
CA VAL A 178 26.34 6.42 13.21
C VAL A 178 25.00 6.66 12.52
N GLU A 179 24.79 6.04 11.36
CA GLU A 179 23.50 6.07 10.68
C GLU A 179 22.48 5.52 11.65
N SER A 180 21.46 6.31 11.95
CA SER A 180 20.38 5.89 12.83
C SER A 180 19.83 4.55 12.33
N ARG A 181 19.57 3.61 13.24
CA ARG A 181 18.93 2.33 12.90
C ARG A 181 17.56 2.53 12.23
N MET A 182 16.99 3.73 12.34
CA MET A 182 15.75 4.18 11.72
C MET A 182 15.93 4.74 10.30
N ALA A 183 17.15 5.03 9.85
CA ALA A 183 17.44 5.56 8.51
C ALA A 183 16.97 4.63 7.38
N ALA A 184 16.78 3.34 7.68
CA ALA A 184 16.23 2.35 6.75
C ALA A 184 14.69 2.37 6.63
N VAL A 185 13.99 3.17 7.45
CA VAL A 185 12.54 3.36 7.35
C VAL A 185 12.27 4.55 6.41
N LEU A 186 11.48 4.31 5.37
CA LEU A 186 11.19 5.33 4.36
C LEU A 186 10.10 6.27 4.87
N ARG A 187 10.40 7.58 4.92
CA ARG A 187 9.48 8.64 5.36
C ARG A 187 8.33 8.95 4.40
N ALA A 188 8.44 8.54 3.14
CA ALA A 188 7.42 8.80 2.11
C ALA A 188 6.30 7.75 2.08
N GLN A 189 6.17 6.95 3.14
CA GLN A 189 5.14 5.91 3.25
C GLN A 189 3.94 6.41 4.05
N PRO A 190 2.77 5.76 3.94
CA PRO A 190 1.65 6.02 4.84
C PRO A 190 2.06 5.88 6.31
N ALA A 191 1.54 6.76 7.16
CA ALA A 191 2.00 6.92 8.55
C ALA A 191 1.85 5.65 9.39
N LEU A 192 0.76 4.88 9.22
CA LEU A 192 0.57 3.63 9.96
C LEU A 192 1.59 2.57 9.55
N LEU A 193 1.91 2.49 8.26
CA LEU A 193 2.94 1.59 7.75
C LEU A 193 4.33 1.99 8.23
N GLU A 194 4.62 3.30 8.29
CA GLU A 194 5.86 3.83 8.85
C GLU A 194 5.97 3.47 10.34
N ALA A 195 4.93 3.69 11.14
CA ALA A 195 4.88 3.33 12.57
C ALA A 195 5.15 1.83 12.80
N GLN A 196 4.53 0.95 12.00
CA GLN A 196 4.79 -0.50 12.06
C GLN A 196 6.25 -0.84 11.72
N LYS A 197 6.87 -0.14 10.77
CA LYS A 197 8.26 -0.37 10.38
C LYS A 197 9.26 0.18 11.41
N LEU A 198 8.96 1.31 12.03
CA LEU A 198 9.71 1.85 13.15
C LEU A 198 9.70 0.86 14.33
N GLY A 199 8.51 0.38 14.71
CA GLY A 199 8.36 -0.66 15.74
C GLY A 199 9.12 -1.95 15.39
N SER A 200 9.04 -2.40 14.14
CA SER A 200 9.81 -3.56 13.66
C SER A 200 11.33 -3.33 13.67
N ALA A 201 11.80 -2.09 13.49
CA ALA A 201 13.21 -1.75 13.55
C ALA A 201 13.71 -1.72 15.00
N ALA A 202 12.92 -1.17 15.92
CA ALA A 202 13.17 -1.17 17.35
C ALA A 202 13.20 -2.59 17.95
N ALA A 203 12.25 -3.44 17.57
CA ALA A 203 12.16 -4.82 18.05
C ALA A 203 13.43 -5.65 17.78
N LYS A 204 14.17 -5.34 16.70
CA LYS A 204 15.43 -6.04 16.35
C LYS A 204 16.55 -5.85 17.37
N VAL A 205 16.49 -4.81 18.20
CA VAL A 205 17.45 -4.59 19.30
C VAL A 205 16.87 -5.00 20.66
N GLY A 206 15.74 -5.68 20.67
CA GLY A 206 15.04 -6.09 21.90
C GLY A 206 14.20 -4.99 22.55
N PHE A 207 14.04 -3.84 21.89
CA PHE A 207 13.12 -2.79 22.35
C PHE A 207 11.72 -3.05 21.75
N ASP A 208 10.96 -3.91 22.42
CA ASP A 208 9.60 -4.29 22.03
C ASP A 208 8.75 -4.59 23.28
N TRP A 209 7.44 -4.56 23.12
CA TRP A 209 6.49 -5.03 24.13
C TRP A 209 6.57 -6.56 24.26
N PRO A 210 6.33 -7.11 25.47
CA PRO A 210 6.45 -8.55 25.69
C PRO A 210 5.36 -9.35 24.97
N ASP A 211 4.14 -8.80 24.87
CA ASP A 211 3.00 -9.42 24.22
C ASP A 211 1.91 -8.38 23.86
N ALA A 212 0.84 -8.86 23.22
CA ALA A 212 -0.31 -8.04 22.84
C ALA A 212 -1.09 -7.49 24.05
N THR A 213 -1.01 -8.12 25.22
CA THR A 213 -1.67 -7.63 26.44
C THR A 213 -0.98 -6.38 26.96
N GLY A 214 0.35 -6.36 26.93
CA GLY A 214 1.15 -5.16 27.24
C GLY A 214 0.83 -3.99 26.30
N LEU A 215 0.61 -4.27 25.01
CA LEU A 215 0.17 -3.27 24.05
C LEU A 215 -1.26 -2.77 24.32
N LEU A 216 -2.19 -3.65 24.68
CA LEU A 216 -3.55 -3.23 25.07
C LEU A 216 -3.55 -2.37 26.35
N ALA A 217 -2.64 -2.64 27.30
CA ALA A 217 -2.46 -1.79 28.47
C ALA A 217 -1.93 -0.41 28.05
N LYS A 218 -0.91 -0.37 27.19
CA LYS A 218 -0.36 0.90 26.67
C LYS A 218 -1.39 1.70 25.87
N ILE A 219 -2.24 1.06 25.06
CA ILE A 219 -3.34 1.76 24.35
C ILE A 219 -4.29 2.46 25.33
N ARG A 220 -4.58 1.85 26.49
CA ARG A 220 -5.41 2.51 27.50
C ARG A 220 -4.69 3.70 28.12
N GLU A 221 -3.41 3.55 28.42
CA GLU A 221 -2.56 4.64 28.90
C GLU A 221 -2.55 5.84 27.93
N GLU A 222 -2.28 5.61 26.64
CA GLU A 222 -2.32 6.68 25.62
C GLU A 222 -3.73 7.31 25.48
N ALA A 223 -4.79 6.51 25.66
CA ALA A 223 -6.16 7.02 25.63
C ALA A 223 -6.47 7.87 26.87
N ASP A 224 -5.96 7.50 28.03
CA ASP A 224 -6.06 8.28 29.27
C ASP A 224 -5.28 9.61 29.15
N GLU A 225 -4.14 9.62 28.44
CA GLU A 225 -3.37 10.84 28.13
C GLU A 225 -4.15 11.79 27.19
N VAL A 226 -4.80 11.25 26.14
CA VAL A 226 -5.72 12.04 25.29
C VAL A 226 -6.90 12.58 26.12
N GLU A 227 -7.49 11.79 27.01
CA GLU A 227 -8.58 12.23 27.88
C GLU A 227 -8.15 13.37 28.82
N ALA A 228 -6.93 13.29 29.37
CA ALA A 228 -6.36 14.35 30.19
C ALA A 228 -6.20 15.66 29.41
N GLU A 229 -5.70 15.61 28.17
CA GLU A 229 -5.58 16.80 27.32
C GLU A 229 -6.95 17.41 26.96
N ILE A 230 -7.97 16.57 26.71
CA ILE A 230 -9.36 17.04 26.50
C ILE A 230 -9.88 17.77 27.74
N ALA A 231 -9.66 17.20 28.94
CA ALA A 231 -10.11 17.80 30.19
C ALA A 231 -9.43 19.15 30.50
N MET A 232 -8.20 19.35 30.00
CA MET A 232 -7.43 20.58 30.16
C MET A 232 -7.70 21.63 29.07
N ALA A 233 -8.37 21.25 27.97
CA ALA A 233 -8.65 22.13 26.85
C ALA A 233 -9.73 23.18 27.21
N PRO A 234 -9.50 24.48 26.96
CA PRO A 234 -10.51 25.52 27.20
C PRO A 234 -11.66 25.41 26.19
N GLY A 235 -12.81 24.86 26.62
CA GLY A 235 -14.02 24.66 25.82
C GLY A 235 -15.15 23.97 26.60
N ASP A 236 -16.27 23.66 25.95
CA ASP A 236 -17.46 23.00 26.51
C ASP A 236 -17.32 21.47 26.67
N GLY A 237 -16.08 20.96 26.69
CA GLY A 237 -15.78 19.52 26.76
C GLY A 237 -15.98 18.76 25.45
N THR A 238 -16.31 19.44 24.34
CA THR A 238 -16.48 18.80 23.02
C THR A 238 -15.17 18.42 22.34
N GLY A 239 -14.03 18.94 22.83
CA GLY A 239 -12.71 18.72 22.22
C GLY A 239 -12.50 19.45 20.89
N ASP A 240 -13.40 20.37 20.50
CA ASP A 240 -13.24 21.16 19.27
C ASP A 240 -12.14 22.23 19.42
N LEU A 241 -10.94 21.87 18.97
CA LEU A 241 -9.77 22.76 18.93
C LEU A 241 -9.85 23.82 17.81
N SER A 242 -10.85 23.76 16.91
CA SER A 242 -10.98 24.69 15.77
C SER A 242 -11.70 25.99 16.12
N ALA A 243 -12.56 25.98 17.15
CA ALA A 243 -13.41 27.10 17.53
C ALA A 243 -12.83 27.98 18.65
N SER A 244 -11.87 27.47 19.44
CA SER A 244 -11.27 28.17 20.56
C SER A 244 -9.90 28.72 20.15
N SER A 245 -9.65 30.01 20.41
CA SER A 245 -8.32 30.63 20.38
C SER A 245 -7.40 30.10 21.51
N SER A 246 -7.38 28.78 21.64
CA SER A 246 -6.51 27.99 22.49
C SER A 246 -5.06 28.14 21.99
N SER A 247 -4.13 28.19 22.94
CA SER A 247 -2.71 28.35 22.65
C SER A 247 -2.25 27.27 21.66
N ALA A 248 -1.45 27.64 20.65
CA ALA A 248 -0.84 26.71 19.70
C ALA A 248 -0.07 25.55 20.38
N SER A 249 0.29 25.72 21.65
CA SER A 249 0.86 24.67 22.50
C SER A 249 -0.14 23.55 22.80
N SER A 250 -1.38 23.86 23.21
CA SER A 250 -2.38 22.85 23.60
C SER A 250 -2.85 22.01 22.40
N THR A 251 -3.02 22.64 21.24
CA THR A 251 -3.31 21.91 19.98
C THR A 251 -2.17 20.96 19.60
N ARG A 252 -0.92 21.36 19.88
CA ARG A 252 0.25 20.53 19.58
C ARG A 252 0.38 19.35 20.52
N GLU A 253 0.21 19.53 21.82
CA GLU A 253 0.25 18.42 22.79
C GLU A 253 -0.85 17.40 22.47
N MET A 254 -2.10 17.85 22.25
CA MET A 254 -3.18 16.94 21.84
C MET A 254 -2.87 16.19 20.53
N GLN A 255 -2.23 16.84 19.56
CA GLN A 255 -1.78 16.18 18.33
C GLN A 255 -0.70 15.12 18.60
N LEU A 256 0.19 15.34 19.57
CA LEU A 256 1.22 14.38 19.98
C LEU A 256 0.58 13.17 20.65
N GLU A 257 -0.31 13.36 21.62
CA GLU A 257 -0.98 12.26 22.34
C GLU A 257 -1.83 11.39 21.39
N VAL A 258 -2.60 12.03 20.48
CA VAL A 258 -3.31 11.28 19.43
C VAL A 258 -2.34 10.53 18.52
N GLY A 259 -1.17 11.11 18.24
CA GLY A 259 -0.10 10.47 17.47
C GLY A 259 0.46 9.23 18.16
N ASP A 260 0.71 9.30 19.47
CA ASP A 260 1.25 8.20 20.26
C ASP A 260 0.22 7.06 20.41
N LEU A 261 -1.06 7.39 20.62
CA LEU A 261 -2.16 6.42 20.55
C LEU A 261 -2.19 5.67 19.20
N LEU A 262 -2.10 6.38 18.08
CA LEU A 262 -2.06 5.77 16.74
C LEU A 262 -0.79 4.92 16.53
N PHE A 263 0.34 5.33 17.09
CA PHE A 263 1.60 4.59 17.04
C PHE A 263 1.50 3.27 17.80
N VAL A 264 0.91 3.27 19.00
CA VAL A 264 0.73 2.06 19.81
C VAL A 264 -0.30 1.12 19.17
N VAL A 265 -1.41 1.64 18.63
CA VAL A 265 -2.38 0.85 17.84
C VAL A 265 -1.72 0.18 16.63
N SER A 266 -0.85 0.91 15.92
CA SER A 266 -0.07 0.35 14.80
C SER A 266 0.84 -0.79 15.25
N ASN A 267 1.46 -0.67 16.44
CA ASN A 267 2.30 -1.71 17.02
C ASN A 267 1.51 -2.92 17.54
N LEU A 268 0.28 -2.73 18.03
CA LEU A 268 -0.64 -3.83 18.30
C LEU A 268 -0.93 -4.62 17.03
N ALA A 269 -1.29 -3.95 15.95
CA ALA A 269 -1.50 -4.61 14.65
C ALA A 269 -0.25 -5.39 14.20
N ARG A 270 0.96 -4.82 14.40
CA ARG A 270 2.23 -5.50 14.09
C ARG A 270 2.39 -6.81 14.88
N HIS A 271 2.11 -6.80 16.19
CA HIS A 271 2.15 -7.99 17.05
C HIS A 271 1.12 -9.06 16.65
N LEU A 272 -0.04 -8.62 16.17
CA LEU A 272 -1.09 -9.50 15.64
C LEU A 272 -0.84 -9.96 14.19
N HIS A 273 0.30 -9.59 13.59
CA HIS A 273 0.63 -9.85 12.19
C HIS A 273 -0.40 -9.28 11.20
N VAL A 274 -1.04 -8.17 11.56
CA VAL A 274 -1.97 -7.41 10.74
C VAL A 274 -1.24 -6.19 10.15
N ASN A 275 -1.43 -5.93 8.87
CA ASN A 275 -0.99 -4.67 8.26
C ASN A 275 -1.96 -3.56 8.67
N ALA A 276 -1.50 -2.59 9.47
CA ALA A 276 -2.34 -1.55 10.05
C ALA A 276 -2.98 -0.64 8.98
N GLU A 277 -2.21 -0.30 7.95
CA GLU A 277 -2.68 0.53 6.84
C GLU A 277 -3.81 -0.16 6.07
N MET A 278 -3.64 -1.45 5.75
CA MET A 278 -4.66 -2.23 5.06
C MET A 278 -5.90 -2.44 5.94
N ALA A 279 -5.72 -2.69 7.24
CA ALA A 279 -6.83 -2.87 8.17
C ALA A 279 -7.69 -1.60 8.29
N LEU A 280 -7.08 -0.41 8.29
CA LEU A 280 -7.83 0.86 8.29
C LEU A 280 -8.56 1.09 6.97
N ARG A 281 -7.95 0.75 5.82
CA ARG A 281 -8.62 0.80 4.51
C ARG A 281 -9.85 -0.10 4.46
N ASP A 282 -9.73 -1.35 4.92
CA ASP A 282 -10.87 -2.28 5.02
C ASP A 282 -11.98 -1.71 5.92
N ALA A 283 -11.61 -1.06 7.03
CA ALA A 283 -12.57 -0.38 7.91
C ALA A 283 -13.26 0.81 7.22
N ASN A 284 -12.52 1.60 6.44
CA ASN A 284 -13.06 2.73 5.67
C ASN A 284 -14.00 2.25 4.55
N ALA A 285 -13.64 1.19 3.82
CA ALA A 285 -14.48 0.57 2.79
C ALA A 285 -15.81 0.07 3.38
N LYS A 286 -15.75 -0.58 4.55
CA LYS A 286 -16.92 -1.01 5.33
C LYS A 286 -17.79 0.17 5.77
N PHE A 287 -17.19 1.26 6.22
CA PHE A 287 -17.93 2.48 6.57
C PHE A 287 -18.66 3.05 5.34
N ARG A 288 -17.96 3.22 4.21
CA ARG A 288 -18.55 3.72 2.95
C ARG A 288 -19.71 2.86 2.48
N SER A 289 -19.55 1.54 2.48
CA SER A 289 -20.59 0.58 2.08
C SER A 289 -21.85 0.70 2.95
N ARG A 290 -21.67 0.83 4.28
CA ARG A 290 -22.77 1.01 5.22
C ARG A 290 -23.46 2.35 5.04
N PHE A 291 -22.69 3.43 4.90
CA PHE A 291 -23.24 4.76 4.70
C PHE A 291 -24.01 4.86 3.38
N ALA A 292 -23.48 4.29 2.29
CA ALA A 292 -24.19 4.20 1.00
C ALA A 292 -25.51 3.42 1.11
N SER A 293 -25.59 2.42 2.00
CA SER A 293 -26.84 1.71 2.29
C SER A 293 -27.84 2.59 3.04
N MET A 294 -27.36 3.49 3.92
CA MET A 294 -28.22 4.49 4.59
C MET A 294 -28.75 5.50 3.58
N GLU A 295 -27.91 6.00 2.66
CA GLU A 295 -28.33 6.89 1.57
C GLU A 295 -29.33 6.21 0.62
N GLN A 296 -29.19 4.90 0.38
CA GLN A 296 -30.16 4.16 -0.39
C GLN A 296 -31.54 4.11 0.30
N ALA A 297 -31.58 4.00 1.63
CA ALA A 297 -32.83 4.07 2.38
C ALA A 297 -33.52 5.44 2.30
N GLU A 298 -32.74 6.52 2.16
CA GLU A 298 -33.28 7.84 1.82
C GLU A 298 -33.87 7.86 0.40
N ARG A 299 -33.13 7.37 -0.60
CA ARG A 299 -33.58 7.31 -2.01
C ARG A 299 -34.84 6.48 -2.22
N GLU A 300 -35.06 5.46 -1.39
CA GLU A 300 -36.24 4.58 -1.41
C GLU A 300 -37.50 5.21 -0.79
N GLY A 301 -37.51 6.53 -0.54
CA GLY A 301 -38.65 7.28 -0.04
C GLY A 301 -38.60 7.58 1.45
N GLY A 302 -37.42 7.44 2.08
CA GLY A 302 -37.18 7.83 3.45
C GLY A 302 -37.01 9.34 3.63
N ALA A 303 -37.07 9.81 4.88
CA ALA A 303 -36.66 11.18 5.22
C ALA A 303 -35.15 11.37 4.94
N PRO A 304 -34.71 12.59 4.54
CA PRO A 304 -33.30 12.93 4.39
C PRO A 304 -32.49 12.58 5.63
N LEU A 305 -31.27 12.07 5.46
CA LEU A 305 -30.42 11.68 6.59
C LEU A 305 -30.19 12.84 7.58
N GLU A 306 -30.08 14.08 7.10
CA GLU A 306 -29.85 15.27 7.94
C GLU A 306 -31.05 15.65 8.80
N GLN A 307 -32.24 15.14 8.48
CA GLN A 307 -33.47 15.41 9.22
C GLN A 307 -33.79 14.32 10.25
N ARG A 308 -32.94 13.29 10.32
CA ARG A 308 -33.11 12.16 11.24
C ARG A 308 -32.41 12.41 12.57
N SER A 309 -33.01 11.89 13.62
CA SER A 309 -32.35 11.78 14.93
C SER A 309 -31.19 10.79 14.90
N LEU A 310 -30.27 10.92 15.86
CA LEU A 310 -29.16 9.97 16.02
C LEU A 310 -29.64 8.52 16.19
N ASP A 311 -30.74 8.31 16.91
CA ASP A 311 -31.34 6.99 17.10
C ASP A 311 -31.83 6.39 15.77
N GLU A 312 -32.42 7.21 14.90
CA GLU A 312 -32.83 6.79 13.56
C GLU A 312 -31.64 6.48 12.65
N LEU A 313 -30.57 7.28 12.72
CA LEU A 313 -29.33 7.05 11.97
C LEU A 313 -28.63 5.76 12.43
N GLU A 314 -28.57 5.52 13.74
CA GLU A 314 -28.02 4.29 14.33
C GLU A 314 -28.86 3.07 13.92
N ALA A 315 -30.19 3.19 13.88
CA ALA A 315 -31.06 2.12 13.40
C ALA A 315 -30.78 1.77 11.93
N LEU A 316 -30.60 2.77 11.06
CA LEU A 316 -30.21 2.55 9.65
C LEU A 316 -28.82 1.91 9.55
N TRP A 317 -27.87 2.33 10.38
CA TRP A 317 -26.53 1.76 10.43
C TRP A 317 -26.54 0.28 10.82
N GLN A 318 -27.31 -0.10 11.85
CA GLN A 318 -27.46 -1.50 12.26
C GLN A 318 -28.13 -2.35 11.17
N GLN A 319 -29.11 -1.79 10.45
CA GLN A 319 -29.72 -2.46 9.30
C GLN A 319 -28.70 -2.70 8.18
N ALA A 320 -27.87 -1.70 7.85
CA ALA A 320 -26.80 -1.83 6.86
C ALA A 320 -25.79 -2.92 7.25
N LYS A 321 -25.39 -2.96 8.53
CA LYS A 321 -24.50 -3.99 9.09
C LYS A 321 -25.10 -5.41 9.00
N GLN A 322 -26.40 -5.57 9.21
CA GLN A 322 -27.07 -6.86 9.04
C GLN A 322 -27.12 -7.29 7.58
N ARG A 323 -27.45 -6.37 6.66
CA ARG A 323 -27.48 -6.65 5.21
C ARG A 323 -26.12 -7.08 4.69
N GLU A 324 -25.04 -6.38 5.08
CA GLU A 324 -23.66 -6.73 4.75
C GLU A 324 -23.30 -8.16 5.20
N ARG A 325 -23.64 -8.53 6.45
CA ARG A 325 -23.38 -9.88 6.99
C ARG A 325 -24.13 -10.97 6.22
N LEU A 326 -25.38 -10.71 5.85
CA LEU A 326 -26.20 -11.64 5.06
C LEU A 326 -25.61 -11.86 3.66
N LEU A 327 -25.17 -10.79 2.99
CA LEU A 327 -24.51 -10.88 1.69
C LEU A 327 -23.15 -11.59 1.76
N ALA A 328 -22.44 -11.45 2.89
CA ALA A 328 -21.18 -12.14 3.14
C ALA A 328 -21.32 -13.60 3.60
N GLY A 329 -22.56 -14.10 3.81
CA GLY A 329 -22.80 -15.46 4.31
C GLY A 329 -22.36 -15.70 5.76
N LEU A 330 -22.20 -14.64 6.56
CA LEU A 330 -21.77 -14.73 7.96
C LEU A 330 -22.98 -14.84 8.90
N PRO A 331 -23.00 -15.78 9.86
CA PRO A 331 -24.12 -15.94 10.80
C PRO A 331 -24.29 -14.70 11.69
N GLY A 332 -25.54 -14.32 11.94
CA GLY A 332 -25.89 -13.18 12.79
C GLY A 332 -25.47 -13.42 14.24
N VAL A 333 -24.70 -12.50 14.81
CA VAL A 333 -24.49 -12.45 16.26
C VAL A 333 -25.78 -11.94 16.88
N GLY A 334 -26.44 -12.79 17.67
CA GLY A 334 -27.64 -12.46 18.44
C GLY A 334 -27.40 -11.26 19.35
N ALA A 335 -28.51 -10.56 19.63
CA ALA A 335 -28.63 -9.31 20.38
C ALA A 335 -27.80 -9.25 21.67
#